data_AF-X1PTY9-F1
#
_entry.id   AF-X1PTY9-F1
#
_cell.length_a   1.000
_cell.length_b   1.000
_cell.length_c   1.000
_cell.angle_alpha   90.00
_cell.angle_beta   90.00
_cell.angle_gamma   90.00
#
_symmetry.space_group_name_H-M   'P 1'
#
loop_
_entity.id
_entity.type
_entity.pdbx_description
1 polymer ?
#
loop_
_entity_poly.entity_id
_entity_poly.type
_entity_poly.pdbx_seq_one_letter_code
_entity_poly.pdbx_strand_id
1 'polypeptide(L)'
;MTEQEKAKRCNELVEKSKEVIREAFKKFNPADTAITWTGGKDSTLNLWTIRQVCVEDNIDLPTVMTIDEGDAFPEITDFLVAISKRWNIDLQWRANFDVLKAAQSHLGNTVKVKDLNQRNQAEIKRIGIEEDTFTFEAESQAGNHLMKTVVFNQFVEENNIKAMFM
;
A
#
# COMPACT_ATOMS: atom_id res chain seq x y z
N MET A 1 -34.37 -1.91 8.13
CA MET A 1 -33.47 -1.19 9.03
C MET A 1 -33.65 0.30 8.77
N THR A 2 -34.05 1.08 9.77
CA THR A 2 -34.19 2.54 9.68
C THR A 2 -32.82 3.20 9.53
N GLU A 3 -32.77 4.46 9.10
CA GLU A 3 -31.50 5.22 9.04
C GLU A 3 -30.85 5.34 10.42
N GLN A 4 -31.64 5.46 11.48
CA GLN A 4 -31.15 5.47 12.87
C GLN A 4 -30.49 4.14 13.26
N GLU A 5 -31.09 3.01 12.86
CA GLU A 5 -30.53 1.68 13.12
C GLU A 5 -29.23 1.46 12.32
N LYS A 6 -29.16 1.93 11.07
CA LYS A 6 -27.93 1.89 10.26
C LYS A 6 -26.83 2.71 10.91
N ALA A 7 -27.11 3.95 11.30
CA ALA A 7 -26.14 4.83 11.93
C ALA A 7 -25.61 4.24 13.25
N LYS A 8 -26.50 3.69 14.07
CA LYS A 8 -26.11 2.99 15.30
C LYS A 8 -25.18 1.82 15.00
N ARG A 9 -25.53 0.96 14.04
CA ARG A 9 -24.70 -0.17 13.63
C ARG A 9 -23.32 0.27 13.11
N CYS A 10 -23.26 1.33 12.30
CA CYS A 10 -21.98 1.84 11.79
C CYS A 10 -21.09 2.33 12.94
N ASN A 11 -21.65 3.06 13.92
CA ASN A 11 -20.90 3.50 15.08
C ASN A 11 -20.35 2.32 15.89
N GLU A 12 -21.16 1.29 16.12
CA GLU A 12 -20.71 0.06 16.80
C GLU A 12 -19.56 -0.64 16.05
N LEU A 13 -19.58 -0.64 14.72
CA LEU A 13 -18.50 -1.22 13.91
C LEU A 13 -17.22 -0.37 13.93
N VAL A 14 -17.36 0.95 13.94
CA VAL A 14 -16.22 1.88 14.08
C VAL A 14 -15.55 1.68 15.43
N GLU A 15 -16.29 1.65 16.52
CA GLU A 15 -15.72 1.47 17.86
C GLU A 15 -15.03 0.10 18.00
N LYS A 16 -15.63 -0.98 17.48
CA LYS A 16 -14.97 -2.30 17.43
C LYS A 16 -13.68 -2.28 16.61
N SER A 17 -13.66 -1.55 15.51
CA SER A 17 -12.45 -1.43 14.67
C SER A 17 -11.35 -0.68 15.43
N LYS A 18 -11.70 0.39 16.16
CA LYS A 18 -10.77 1.12 17.03
C LYS A 18 -10.20 0.24 18.15
N GLU A 19 -11.02 -0.64 18.76
CA GLU A 19 -10.54 -1.61 19.75
C GLU A 19 -9.44 -2.50 19.17
N VAL A 20 -9.64 -3.05 17.98
CA VAL A 20 -8.62 -3.89 17.30
C VAL A 20 -7.33 -3.10 17.03
N ILE A 21 -7.43 -1.85 16.61
CA ILE A 21 -6.27 -0.97 16.37
C ILE A 21 -5.51 -0.71 17.68
N ARG A 22 -6.22 -0.40 18.77
CA ARG A 22 -5.61 -0.21 20.10
C ARG A 22 -4.91 -1.49 20.58
N GLU A 23 -5.51 -2.66 20.36
CA GLU A 23 -4.86 -3.93 20.69
C GLU A 23 -3.60 -4.18 19.86
N ALA A 24 -3.57 -3.77 18.59
CA ALA A 24 -2.36 -3.82 17.78
C ALA A 24 -1.28 -2.88 18.34
N PHE A 25 -1.61 -1.65 18.72
CA PHE A 25 -0.66 -0.70 19.34
C PHE A 25 -0.17 -1.10 20.73
N LYS A 26 -0.90 -1.95 21.45
CA LYS A 26 -0.39 -2.57 22.69
C LYS A 26 0.65 -3.66 22.41
N LYS A 27 0.55 -4.35 21.27
CA LYS A 27 1.44 -5.46 20.88
C LYS A 27 2.67 -4.99 20.12
N PHE A 28 2.52 -3.94 19.33
CA PHE A 28 3.57 -3.38 18.48
C PHE A 28 3.69 -1.90 18.77
N ASN A 29 4.93 -1.41 18.91
CA ASN A 29 5.18 0.02 19.00
C ASN A 29 4.62 0.70 17.73
N PRO A 30 3.77 1.74 17.83
CA PRO A 30 3.22 2.43 16.67
C PRO A 30 4.26 2.87 15.64
N ALA A 31 5.46 3.27 16.10
CA ALA A 31 6.58 3.65 15.23
C ALA A 31 7.14 2.50 14.37
N ASP A 32 6.94 1.25 14.79
CA ASP A 32 7.32 0.03 14.07
C ASP A 32 6.15 -0.55 13.25
N THR A 33 5.05 0.21 13.10
CA THR A 33 3.89 -0.17 12.30
C THR A 33 3.73 0.72 11.07
N ALA A 34 3.02 0.23 10.06
CA ALA A 34 2.68 1.04 8.89
C ALA A 34 1.30 0.69 8.34
N ILE A 35 0.79 1.57 7.48
CA ILE A 35 -0.54 1.50 6.90
C ILE A 35 -0.39 1.49 5.38
N THR A 36 -0.95 0.50 4.69
CA THR A 36 -1.10 0.59 3.23
C THR A 36 -2.36 1.36 2.88
N TRP A 37 -2.24 2.36 2.02
CA TRP A 37 -3.37 3.14 1.54
C TRP A 37 -3.33 3.31 0.03
N THR A 38 -4.36 2.79 -0.63
CA THR A 38 -4.47 2.73 -2.09
C THR A 38 -5.37 3.82 -2.68
N GLY A 39 -5.95 4.69 -1.85
CA GLY A 39 -7.01 5.62 -2.27
C GLY A 39 -8.38 4.96 -2.45
N GLY A 40 -8.48 3.64 -2.32
CA GLY A 40 -9.74 2.90 -2.36
C GLY A 40 -10.62 3.14 -1.13
N LYS A 41 -11.91 2.81 -1.23
CA LYS A 41 -12.90 3.02 -0.15
C LYS A 41 -12.52 2.33 1.17
N ASP A 42 -12.05 1.09 1.09
CA ASP A 42 -11.77 0.27 2.28
C ASP A 42 -10.48 0.74 2.97
N SER A 43 -9.40 0.94 2.20
CA SER A 43 -8.12 1.43 2.73
C SER A 43 -8.23 2.88 3.24
N THR A 44 -9.07 3.71 2.63
CA THR A 44 -9.37 5.06 3.13
C THR A 44 -10.15 5.04 4.44
N LEU A 45 -11.14 4.15 4.57
CA LEU A 45 -11.87 3.98 5.84
C LEU A 45 -10.96 3.43 6.94
N ASN A 46 -10.06 2.50 6.60
CA ASN A 46 -9.07 1.95 7.52
C ASN A 46 -8.14 3.05 8.04
N LEU A 47 -7.51 3.81 7.13
CA LEU A 47 -6.67 4.96 7.47
C LEU A 47 -7.42 5.99 8.32
N TRP A 48 -8.66 6.32 7.96
CA TRP A 48 -9.47 7.26 8.73
C TRP A 48 -9.70 6.78 10.16
N THR A 49 -10.01 5.48 10.33
CA THR A 49 -10.28 4.87 11.65
C THR A 49 -9.02 4.84 12.51
N ILE A 50 -7.88 4.43 11.93
CA ILE A 50 -6.57 4.46 12.62
C ILE A 50 -6.21 5.87 13.04
N ARG A 51 -6.41 6.86 12.17
CA ARG A 51 -6.19 8.27 12.49
C ARG A 51 -7.10 8.75 13.64
N GLN A 52 -8.34 8.27 13.75
CA GLN A 52 -9.19 8.61 14.91
C GLN A 52 -8.57 8.09 16.21
N VAL A 53 -8.11 6.84 16.24
CA VAL A 53 -7.42 6.28 17.41
C VAL A 53 -6.17 7.08 17.77
N CYS A 54 -5.34 7.41 16.76
CA CYS A 54 -4.14 8.23 16.96
C CYS A 54 -4.45 9.59 17.58
N VAL A 55 -5.52 10.26 17.14
CA VAL A 55 -5.95 11.55 17.69
C VAL A 55 -6.54 11.40 19.10
N GLU A 56 -7.40 10.41 19.32
CA GLU A 56 -8.07 10.16 20.61
C GLU A 56 -7.07 9.79 21.70
N ASP A 57 -6.07 8.98 21.36
CA ASP A 57 -5.12 8.40 22.31
C ASP A 57 -3.77 9.16 22.32
N ASN A 58 -3.65 10.26 21.56
CA ASN A 58 -2.44 11.07 21.42
C ASN A 58 -1.20 10.23 21.02
N ILE A 59 -1.36 9.44 19.97
CA ILE A 59 -0.32 8.59 19.35
C ILE A 59 0.01 9.16 17.97
N ASP A 60 1.30 9.20 17.62
CA ASP A 60 1.72 9.60 16.27
C ASP A 60 1.17 8.62 15.22
N LEU A 61 0.71 9.15 14.09
CA LEU A 61 0.19 8.31 13.01
C LEU A 61 1.33 7.42 12.47
N PRO A 62 1.14 6.09 12.37
CA PRO A 62 2.12 5.22 11.74
C PRO A 62 2.43 5.63 10.30
N THR A 63 3.58 5.19 9.79
CA THR A 63 3.98 5.48 8.40
C THR A 63 2.90 5.00 7.43
N VAL A 64 2.46 5.87 6.53
CA VAL A 64 1.48 5.53 5.50
C VAL A 64 2.20 5.36 4.18
N MET A 65 1.96 4.25 3.50
CA MET A 65 2.53 3.98 2.17
C MET A 65 1.45 3.78 1.12
N THR A 66 1.79 4.11 -0.12
CA THR A 66 1.05 3.71 -1.31
C THR A 66 2.00 3.08 -2.33
N ILE A 67 1.49 2.19 -3.17
CA ILE A 67 2.25 1.56 -4.25
C ILE A 67 1.68 2.07 -5.57
N ASP A 68 2.56 2.57 -6.41
CA ASP A 68 2.26 3.01 -7.76
C ASP A 68 2.90 2.07 -8.77
N GLU A 69 2.03 1.52 -9.61
CA GLU A 69 2.36 0.51 -10.60
C GLU A 69 2.61 1.14 -11.98
N GLY A 70 2.47 2.46 -12.11
CA GLY A 70 2.68 3.20 -13.35
C GLY A 70 1.46 3.27 -14.28
N ASP A 71 0.31 2.74 -13.86
CA ASP A 71 -0.95 2.72 -14.62
C ASP A 71 -2.16 3.25 -13.83
N ALA A 72 -1.94 3.87 -12.66
CA ALA A 72 -3.01 4.43 -11.86
C ALA A 72 -3.73 5.59 -12.58
N PHE A 73 -5.06 5.64 -12.41
CA PHE A 73 -5.85 6.77 -12.88
C PHE A 73 -5.40 8.09 -12.22
N PRO A 74 -5.22 9.19 -12.98
CA PRO A 74 -4.81 10.48 -12.43
C PRO A 74 -5.69 10.97 -11.26
N GLU A 75 -6.98 10.66 -11.29
CA GLU A 75 -7.94 11.02 -10.24
C GLU A 75 -7.63 10.35 -8.90
N ILE A 76 -7.03 9.15 -8.92
CA ILE A 76 -6.57 8.47 -7.70
C ILE A 76 -5.36 9.21 -7.12
N THR A 77 -4.42 9.60 -7.98
CA THR A 77 -3.25 10.40 -7.57
C THR A 77 -3.68 11.74 -6.97
N ASP A 78 -4.59 12.46 -7.62
CA ASP A 78 -5.14 13.72 -7.12
C ASP A 78 -5.84 13.54 -5.77
N PHE A 79 -6.61 12.45 -5.62
CA PHE A 79 -7.26 12.12 -4.36
C PHE A 79 -6.26 11.86 -3.24
N LEU A 80 -5.25 11.02 -3.47
CA LEU A 80 -4.19 10.71 -2.51
C LEU A 80 -3.46 12.00 -2.07
N VAL A 81 -3.09 12.86 -3.01
CA VAL A 81 -2.41 14.13 -2.73
C VAL A 81 -3.30 15.08 -1.92
N ALA A 82 -4.57 15.23 -2.31
CA ALA A 82 -5.51 16.13 -1.64
C ALA A 82 -5.78 15.69 -0.19
N ILE A 83 -6.02 14.39 0.03
CA ILE A 83 -6.29 13.85 1.36
C ILE A 83 -5.02 13.84 2.23
N SER A 84 -3.84 13.53 1.67
CA SER A 84 -2.57 13.60 2.42
C SER A 84 -2.32 15.01 2.95
N LYS A 85 -2.52 16.05 2.12
CA LYS A 85 -2.43 17.45 2.55
C LYS A 85 -3.47 17.79 3.61
N ARG A 86 -4.73 17.38 3.39
CA ARG A 86 -5.85 17.68 4.31
C ARG A 86 -5.65 17.05 5.69
N TRP A 87 -5.08 15.85 5.75
CA TRP A 87 -4.90 15.10 6.99
C TRP A 87 -3.48 15.22 7.57
N ASN A 88 -2.60 16.00 6.92
CA ASN A 88 -1.19 16.16 7.27
C ASN A 88 -0.44 14.81 7.36
N ILE A 89 -0.58 14.01 6.32
CA ILE A 89 0.04 12.69 6.19
C ILE A 89 1.28 12.83 5.32
N ASP A 90 2.42 12.38 5.83
CA ASP A 90 3.62 12.15 5.05
C ASP A 90 3.50 10.80 4.31
N LEU A 91 2.84 10.83 3.15
CA LEU A 91 2.55 9.63 2.36
C LEU A 91 3.80 9.16 1.62
N GLN A 92 4.29 7.97 1.96
CA GLN A 92 5.38 7.34 1.23
C GLN A 92 4.90 6.71 -0.07
N TRP A 93 5.25 7.34 -1.19
CA TRP A 93 4.98 6.84 -2.53
C TRP A 93 6.06 5.84 -2.94
N ARG A 94 5.68 4.58 -3.18
CA ARG A 94 6.60 3.50 -3.55
C ARG A 94 6.27 2.97 -4.94
N ALA A 95 7.29 2.64 -5.73
CA ALA A 95 7.15 2.07 -7.07
C ALA A 95 8.39 1.27 -7.44
N ASN A 96 8.25 0.28 -8.32
CA ASN A 96 9.40 -0.43 -8.89
C ASN A 96 9.97 0.35 -10.08
N PHE A 97 10.75 1.40 -9.80
CA PHE A 97 11.33 2.26 -10.85
C PHE A 97 12.25 1.51 -11.84
N ASP A 98 12.82 0.38 -11.42
CA ASP A 98 13.65 -0.46 -12.28
C ASP A 98 12.81 -1.11 -13.40
N VAL A 99 11.66 -1.68 -13.05
CA VAL A 99 10.70 -2.23 -14.03
C VAL A 99 10.08 -1.12 -14.87
N LEU A 100 9.64 -0.02 -14.24
CA LEU A 100 9.06 1.12 -14.97
C LEU A 100 10.04 1.66 -16.01
N LYS A 101 11.32 1.82 -15.65
CA LYS A 101 12.36 2.25 -16.58
C LYS A 101 12.54 1.25 -17.73
N ALA A 102 12.60 -0.05 -17.44
CA ALA A 102 12.76 -1.08 -18.46
C ALA A 102 11.55 -1.16 -19.42
N ALA A 103 10.34 -0.95 -18.90
CA ALA A 103 9.10 -0.88 -19.65
C ALA A 103 8.85 0.50 -20.29
N GLN A 104 9.74 1.48 -20.07
CA GLN A 104 9.55 2.88 -20.45
C GLN A 104 8.25 3.50 -19.91
N SER A 105 7.73 3.00 -18.78
CA SER A 105 6.46 3.40 -18.17
C SER A 105 5.23 3.25 -19.09
N HIS A 106 5.23 2.27 -20.00
CA HIS A 106 4.08 1.98 -20.86
C HIS A 106 3.66 0.52 -20.72
N LEU A 107 2.38 0.30 -20.40
CA LEU A 107 1.76 -1.04 -20.44
C LEU A 107 1.91 -1.66 -21.84
N GLY A 108 2.04 -2.98 -21.89
CA GLY A 108 2.24 -3.75 -23.12
C GLY A 108 3.69 -3.79 -23.62
N ASN A 109 4.59 -2.97 -23.07
CA ASN A 109 6.00 -3.02 -23.46
C ASN A 109 6.69 -4.30 -22.96
N THR A 110 7.55 -4.87 -23.79
CA THR A 110 8.38 -6.02 -23.41
C THR A 110 9.55 -5.60 -22.53
N VAL A 111 9.64 -6.20 -21.35
CA VAL A 111 10.77 -6.07 -20.43
C VAL A 111 11.70 -7.26 -20.59
N LYS A 112 13.01 -7.00 -20.71
CA LYS A 112 14.03 -8.06 -20.69
C LYS A 112 14.52 -8.26 -19.28
N VAL A 113 14.49 -9.48 -18.77
CA VAL A 113 14.86 -9.82 -17.39
C VAL A 113 16.31 -9.40 -17.11
N LYS A 114 17.22 -9.61 -18.06
CA LYS A 114 18.64 -9.21 -17.94
C LYS A 114 18.87 -7.70 -17.77
N ASP A 115 17.90 -6.86 -18.15
CA ASP A 115 18.00 -5.40 -18.05
C ASP A 115 17.52 -4.89 -16.67
N LEU A 116 16.92 -5.76 -15.86
CA LEU A 116 16.49 -5.47 -14.48
C LEU A 116 17.66 -5.60 -13.48
N ASN A 117 17.48 -5.06 -12.28
CA ASN A 117 18.44 -5.22 -11.20
C ASN A 117 18.48 -6.67 -10.65
N GLN A 118 19.51 -6.97 -9.86
CA GLN A 118 19.73 -8.33 -9.32
C GLN A 118 18.56 -8.86 -8.48
N ARG A 119 17.87 -8.00 -7.72
CA ARG A 119 16.74 -8.41 -6.90
C ARG A 119 15.56 -8.82 -7.77
N ASN A 120 15.18 -7.98 -8.73
CA ASN A 120 14.08 -8.25 -9.64
C ASN A 120 14.34 -9.51 -10.49
N GLN A 121 15.58 -9.72 -10.95
CA GLN A 121 15.98 -10.97 -11.62
C GLN A 121 15.80 -12.20 -10.72
N ALA A 122 16.23 -12.11 -9.46
CA ALA A 122 16.08 -13.19 -8.49
C ALA A 122 14.60 -13.48 -8.16
N GLU A 123 13.77 -12.43 -8.07
CA GLU A 123 12.34 -12.53 -7.78
C GLU A 123 11.55 -13.14 -8.96
N ILE A 124 11.88 -12.79 -10.21
CA ILE A 124 11.33 -13.46 -11.41
C ILE A 124 11.62 -14.96 -11.38
N LYS A 125 12.87 -15.33 -11.09
CA LYS A 125 13.26 -16.75 -10.97
C LYS A 125 12.52 -17.44 -9.81
N ARG A 126 12.33 -16.76 -8.69
CA ARG A 126 11.64 -17.28 -7.50
C ARG A 126 10.18 -17.64 -7.78
N ILE A 127 9.50 -16.89 -8.64
CA ILE A 127 8.10 -17.17 -9.03
C ILE A 127 7.96 -18.14 -10.21
N GLY A 128 9.08 -18.72 -10.67
CA GLY A 128 9.09 -19.78 -11.68
C GLY A 128 8.97 -19.31 -13.13
N ILE A 129 9.23 -18.03 -13.41
CA ILE A 129 9.30 -17.51 -14.78
C ILE A 129 10.71 -17.80 -15.31
N GLU A 130 10.78 -18.60 -16.36
CA GLU A 130 12.03 -19.04 -17.00
C GLU A 130 12.35 -18.23 -18.26
N GLU A 131 11.39 -17.48 -18.78
CA GLU A 131 11.53 -16.65 -19.95
C GLU A 131 12.47 -15.45 -19.70
N ASP A 132 13.32 -15.16 -20.68
CA ASP A 132 14.22 -13.99 -20.64
C ASP A 132 13.49 -12.65 -20.77
N THR A 133 12.18 -12.68 -21.06
CA THR A 133 11.34 -11.50 -21.27
C THR A 133 9.92 -11.70 -20.76
N PHE A 134 9.27 -10.63 -20.34
CA PHE A 134 7.84 -10.60 -20.07
C PHE A 134 7.19 -9.31 -20.60
N THR A 135 5.88 -9.35 -20.84
CA THR A 135 5.10 -8.15 -21.18
C THR A 135 4.73 -7.41 -19.89
N PHE A 136 4.99 -6.10 -19.84
CA PHE A 136 4.62 -5.27 -18.71
C PHE A 136 3.11 -5.04 -18.68
N GLU A 137 2.43 -5.84 -17.87
CA GLU A 137 1.01 -5.74 -17.58
C GLU A 137 0.85 -5.79 -16.06
N ALA A 138 0.22 -4.79 -15.45
CA ALA A 138 0.09 -4.68 -13.99
C ALA A 138 -0.53 -5.95 -13.37
N GLU A 139 -1.52 -6.54 -14.05
CA GLU A 139 -2.24 -7.71 -13.57
C GLU A 139 -1.63 -9.07 -13.99
N SER A 140 -0.53 -9.08 -14.73
CA SER A 140 0.21 -10.32 -15.02
C SER A 140 0.88 -10.87 -13.76
N GLN A 141 1.29 -12.14 -13.77
CA GLN A 141 2.02 -12.74 -12.65
C GLN A 141 3.34 -11.97 -12.35
N ALA A 142 4.10 -11.62 -13.39
CA ALA A 142 5.33 -10.84 -13.27
C ALA A 142 5.04 -9.41 -12.79
N GLY A 143 4.04 -8.75 -13.39
CA GLY A 143 3.63 -7.38 -13.03
C GLY A 143 3.19 -7.29 -11.58
N ASN A 144 2.20 -8.08 -11.17
CA ASN A 144 1.70 -8.12 -9.80
C ASN A 144 2.83 -8.39 -8.80
N HIS A 145 3.69 -9.37 -9.07
CA HIS A 145 4.79 -9.71 -8.16
C HIS A 145 5.82 -8.59 -8.05
N LEU A 146 6.35 -8.10 -9.18
CA LEU A 146 7.41 -7.09 -9.17
C LEU A 146 6.91 -5.70 -8.77
N MET A 147 5.68 -5.33 -9.13
CA MET A 147 5.13 -4.00 -8.87
C MET A 147 4.49 -3.89 -7.49
N LYS A 148 3.85 -4.95 -6.97
CA LYS A 148 3.19 -4.94 -5.65
C LYS A 148 4.03 -5.65 -4.60
N THR A 149 4.25 -6.95 -4.77
CA THR A 149 4.86 -7.80 -3.72
C THR A 149 6.30 -7.39 -3.41
N VAL A 150 7.13 -7.20 -4.43
CA VAL A 150 8.55 -6.83 -4.24
C VAL A 150 8.65 -5.45 -3.61
N VAL A 151 7.87 -4.48 -4.09
CA VAL A 151 7.84 -3.10 -3.56
C VAL A 151 7.39 -3.08 -2.10
N PHE A 152 6.34 -3.83 -1.77
CA PHE A 152 5.88 -3.99 -0.39
C PHE A 152 6.94 -4.60 0.52
N ASN A 153 7.58 -5.69 0.08
CA ASN A 153 8.63 -6.36 0.86
C ASN A 153 9.83 -5.44 1.09
N GLN A 154 10.24 -4.68 0.08
CA GLN A 154 11.29 -3.66 0.22
C GLN A 154 10.91 -2.61 1.26
N PHE A 155 9.67 -2.10 1.22
CA PHE A 155 9.21 -1.15 2.23
C PHE A 155 9.27 -1.73 3.66
N VAL A 156 8.80 -2.97 3.85
CA VAL A 156 8.82 -3.64 5.16
C VAL A 156 10.26 -3.83 5.65
N GLU A 157 11.17 -4.26 4.77
CA GLU A 157 12.59 -4.47 5.08
C GLU A 157 13.31 -3.16 5.43
N GLU A 158 13.17 -2.13 4.59
CA GLU A 158 13.83 -0.83 4.72
C GLU A 158 13.40 -0.08 6.00
N ASN A 159 12.13 -0.18 6.35
CA ASN A 159 11.56 0.50 7.52
C ASN A 159 11.47 -0.41 8.76
N ASN A 160 11.97 -1.65 8.68
CA ASN A 160 11.95 -2.63 9.78
C ASN A 160 10.55 -2.86 10.39
N ILE A 161 9.50 -2.81 9.55
CA ILE A 161 8.11 -2.86 10.01
C ILE A 161 7.77 -4.21 10.66
N LYS A 162 7.05 -4.16 11.79
CA LYS A 162 6.65 -5.33 12.59
C LYS A 162 5.16 -5.65 12.48
N ALA A 163 4.34 -4.68 12.11
CA ALA A 163 2.93 -4.90 11.81
C ALA A 163 2.44 -3.96 10.71
N MET A 164 1.56 -4.48 9.85
CA MET A 164 0.96 -3.74 8.75
C MET A 164 -0.56 -3.70 8.93
N PHE A 165 -1.14 -2.50 8.88
CA PHE A 165 -2.57 -2.32 8.68
C PHE A 165 -2.83 -2.30 7.17
N MET A 166 -3.68 -3.20 6.69
CA MET A 166 -4.07 -3.33 5.28
C MET A 166 -5.58 -3.24 5.13
#